data_AF-D5BVJ0-F1
#
_entry.id   AF-D5BVJ0-F1
#
_cell.length_a   1.000
_cell.length_b   1.000
_cell.length_c   1.000
_cell.angle_alpha   90.00
_cell.angle_beta   90.00
_cell.angle_gamma   90.00
#
_symmetry.space_group_name_H-M   'P 1'
#
loop_
_entity.id
_entity.type
_entity.pdbx_description
1 polymer ?
#
loop_
_entity_poly.entity_id
_entity_poly.type
_entity_poly.pdbx_seq_one_letter_code
_entity_poly.pdbx_strand_id
1 'polypeptide(L)'
;MPAELPYITYIAVLLLASLSVLTTLLGVALAIYIGRNERAIAVGIGFSAGIMLLVSFLELMPEAIGEAGTGTASRAFMLGMLIVAVLHWVIPHTHLVEERGAYPKALLKTAYLVAFGLILHDVPEGFAMANAYIASPSLGVLVALAIAIHNTPVEKGYLTER
;
A
#
# COMPACT_ATOMS: atom_id res chain seq x y z
N MET A 1 4.17 -18.24 -27.26
CA MET A 1 3.70 -18.85 -26.00
C MET A 1 4.22 -17.97 -24.88
N PRO A 2 3.40 -17.51 -23.92
CA PRO A 2 3.96 -16.94 -22.71
C PRO A 2 4.87 -18.01 -22.09
N ALA A 3 6.12 -17.65 -21.81
CA ALA A 3 7.03 -18.56 -21.13
C ALA A 3 6.42 -18.88 -19.76
N GLU A 4 6.30 -20.16 -19.42
CA GLU A 4 5.88 -20.57 -18.08
C GLU A 4 6.91 -20.04 -17.08
N LEU A 5 6.44 -19.26 -16.09
CA LEU A 5 7.33 -18.74 -15.05
C LEU A 5 7.90 -19.91 -14.23
N PRO A 6 9.18 -19.86 -13.83
CA PRO A 6 9.76 -20.87 -12.95
C PRO A 6 8.98 -20.97 -11.62
N TYR A 7 8.82 -22.19 -11.07
CA TYR A 7 8.14 -22.39 -9.79
C TYR A 7 8.75 -21.52 -8.65
N ILE A 8 10.06 -21.28 -8.73
CA ILE A 8 10.83 -20.44 -7.80
C ILE A 8 10.31 -19.01 -7.77
N THR A 9 9.87 -18.46 -8.92
CA THR A 9 9.32 -17.11 -9.03
C THR A 9 8.04 -16.98 -8.22
N TYR A 10 7.13 -17.95 -8.30
CA TYR A 10 5.89 -17.93 -7.51
C TYR A 10 6.19 -17.98 -6.00
N ILE A 11 7.11 -18.86 -5.59
CA ILE A 11 7.51 -18.97 -4.18
C ILE A 11 8.10 -17.64 -3.70
N ALA A 12 8.98 -17.02 -4.48
CA ALA A 12 9.61 -15.76 -4.12
C ALA A 12 8.57 -14.63 -3.97
N VAL A 13 7.67 -14.46 -4.94
CA VAL A 13 6.61 -13.43 -4.87
C VAL A 13 5.70 -13.66 -3.65
N LEU A 14 5.35 -14.92 -3.34
CA LEU A 14 4.56 -15.24 -2.14
C LEU A 14 5.29 -14.92 -0.84
N LEU A 15 6.60 -15.18 -0.77
CA LEU A 15 7.42 -14.81 0.40
C LEU A 15 7.51 -13.29 0.56
N LEU A 16 7.72 -12.55 -0.53
CA LEU A 16 7.75 -11.09 -0.52
C LEU A 16 6.39 -10.48 -0.14
N ALA A 17 5.29 -11.05 -0.64
CA ALA A 17 3.94 -10.65 -0.22
C ALA A 17 3.71 -10.91 1.27
N SER A 18 4.18 -12.05 1.79
CA SER A 18 4.08 -12.38 3.22
C SER A 18 4.87 -11.41 4.10
N LEU A 19 6.00 -10.89 3.61
CA LEU A 19 6.76 -9.84 4.28
C LEU A 19 5.96 -8.53 4.40
N SER A 20 5.25 -8.14 3.34
CA SER A 20 4.37 -6.95 3.38
C SER A 20 3.27 -7.11 4.44
N VAL A 21 2.62 -8.28 4.49
CA VAL A 21 1.60 -8.56 5.52
C VAL A 21 2.20 -8.49 6.93
N LEU A 22 3.38 -9.08 7.14
CA LEU A 22 4.04 -9.07 8.44
C LEU A 22 4.38 -7.65 8.90
N THR A 23 4.92 -6.82 8.01
CA THR A 23 5.30 -5.44 8.34
C THR A 23 4.11 -4.52 8.58
N THR A 24 3.01 -4.72 7.84
CA THR A 24 1.73 -4.05 8.11
C THR A 24 1.20 -4.40 9.51
N LEU A 25 1.22 -5.68 9.88
CA LEU A 25 0.83 -6.13 11.23
C LEU A 25 1.72 -5.54 12.32
N LEU A 26 3.03 -5.45 12.08
CA LEU A 26 3.97 -4.81 12.99
C LEU A 26 3.71 -3.30 13.12
N GLY A 27 3.41 -2.61 12.02
CA GLY A 27 3.04 -1.19 12.01
C GLY A 27 1.78 -0.93 12.84
N VAL A 28 0.74 -1.75 12.65
CA VAL A 28 -0.49 -1.69 13.44
C VAL A 28 -0.23 -1.96 14.92
N ALA A 29 0.54 -3.02 15.25
CA ALA A 29 0.87 -3.35 16.64
C ALA A 29 1.66 -2.22 17.32
N LEU A 30 2.63 -1.63 16.60
CA LEU A 30 3.41 -0.51 17.09
C LEU A 30 2.54 0.73 17.31
N ALA A 31 1.61 1.02 16.41
CA ALA A 31 0.69 2.14 16.56
C ALA A 31 -0.24 2.00 17.78
N ILE A 32 -0.71 0.77 18.05
CA ILE A 32 -1.49 0.46 19.27
C ILE A 32 -0.62 0.67 20.52
N TYR A 33 0.65 0.26 20.48
CA TYR A 33 1.57 0.37 21.62
C TYR A 33 2.01 1.81 21.91
N ILE A 34 2.36 2.60 20.88
CA ILE A 34 2.83 3.99 21.03
C ILE A 34 1.69 4.93 21.46
N GLY A 35 0.45 4.63 21.07
CA GLY A 35 -0.68 5.52 21.31
C GLY A 35 -0.61 6.80 20.46
N ARG A 36 -1.45 7.80 20.78
CA ARG A 36 -1.61 8.99 19.94
C ARG A 36 -0.41 9.95 20.09
N ASN A 37 0.34 10.12 19.00
CA ASN A 37 1.37 11.17 18.87
C ASN A 37 1.28 11.85 17.49
N GLU A 38 0.78 13.09 17.46
CA GLU A 38 0.49 13.82 16.21
C GLU A 38 1.74 14.08 15.35
N ARG A 39 2.89 14.31 16.00
CA ARG A 39 4.16 14.48 15.28
C ARG A 39 4.61 13.17 14.66
N ALA A 40 4.51 12.06 15.39
CA ALA A 40 4.85 10.74 14.87
C ALA A 40 3.93 10.35 13.69
N ILE A 41 2.64 10.68 13.77
CA ILE A 41 1.68 10.48 12.68
C ILE A 41 2.06 11.31 11.45
N ALA A 42 2.30 12.62 11.61
CA ALA A 42 2.65 13.49 10.49
C ALA A 42 3.97 13.05 9.82
N VAL A 43 4.97 12.67 10.62
CA VAL A 43 6.25 12.14 10.12
C VAL A 43 6.05 10.80 9.42
N GLY A 44 5.26 9.89 9.99
CA GLY A 44 4.98 8.58 9.41
C GLY A 44 4.28 8.67 8.05
N ILE A 45 3.22 9.47 7.95
CA ILE A 45 2.49 9.70 6.69
C ILE A 45 3.42 10.33 5.64
N GLY A 46 4.19 11.36 6.03
CA GLY A 46 5.13 12.01 5.12
C GLY A 46 6.24 11.09 4.63
N PHE A 47 6.75 10.23 5.52
CA PHE A 47 7.76 9.22 5.20
C PHE A 47 7.22 8.17 4.22
N SER A 48 6.03 7.63 4.48
CA SER A 48 5.37 6.64 3.61
C SER A 48 5.11 7.22 2.22
N ALA A 49 4.51 8.42 2.14
CA ALA A 49 4.28 9.11 0.89
C ALA A 49 5.57 9.35 0.09
N GLY A 50 6.66 9.70 0.78
CA GLY A 50 7.97 9.89 0.17
C GLY A 50 8.53 8.62 -0.47
N ILE A 51 8.48 7.48 0.25
CA ILE A 51 8.93 6.19 -0.28
C ILE A 51 8.11 5.79 -1.51
N MET A 52 6.78 5.92 -1.45
CA MET A 52 5.91 5.52 -2.54
C MET A 52 6.11 6.37 -3.80
N LEU A 53 6.34 7.68 -3.66
CA LEU A 53 6.72 8.53 -4.78
C LEU A 53 8.08 8.13 -5.36
N LEU A 54 9.07 7.87 -4.51
CA LEU A 54 10.40 7.46 -4.96
C LEU A 54 10.35 6.17 -5.75
N VAL A 55 9.74 5.11 -5.21
CA VAL A 55 9.60 3.82 -5.88
C VAL A 55 8.82 3.96 -7.19
N SER A 56 7.73 4.72 -7.18
CA SER A 56 6.91 4.90 -8.38
C SER A 56 7.68 5.58 -9.51
N PHE A 57 8.42 6.66 -9.22
CA PHE A 57 9.08 7.45 -10.26
C PHE A 57 10.49 7.02 -10.60
N LEU A 58 11.25 6.46 -9.65
CA LEU A 58 12.65 6.10 -9.87
C LEU A 58 12.85 4.62 -10.20
N GLU A 59 11.89 3.76 -9.84
CA GLU A 59 12.03 2.31 -10.00
C GLU A 59 10.98 1.77 -10.99
N LEU A 60 9.68 1.94 -10.70
CA LEU A 60 8.61 1.36 -11.50
C LEU A 60 8.40 2.06 -12.86
N MET A 61 8.44 3.40 -12.88
CA MET A 61 8.20 4.13 -14.12
C MET A 61 9.31 3.91 -15.16
N PRO A 62 10.62 3.98 -14.81
CA PRO A 62 11.69 3.68 -15.75
C PRO A 62 11.66 2.24 -16.26
N GLU A 63 11.35 1.27 -15.38
CA GLU A 63 11.20 -0.13 -15.78
C GLU A 63 10.07 -0.29 -16.81
N ALA A 64 8.89 0.29 -16.53
CA ALA A 64 7.77 0.23 -17.46
C ALA A 64 8.07 0.91 -18.82
N ILE A 65 8.88 1.97 -18.82
CA ILE A 65 9.37 2.60 -20.06
C ILE A 65 10.34 1.67 -20.80
N GLY A 66 11.22 0.97 -20.08
CA GLY A 66 12.13 -0.03 -20.66
C GLY A 66 11.40 -1.18 -21.33
N GLU A 67 10.35 -1.70 -20.68
CA GLU A 67 9.58 -2.86 -21.14
C GLU A 67 8.56 -2.52 -22.24
N ALA A 68 7.85 -1.39 -22.14
CA ALA A 68 6.72 -1.07 -23.02
C ALA A 68 6.90 0.20 -23.87
N GLY A 69 7.99 0.94 -23.67
CA GLY A 69 8.26 2.23 -24.29
C GLY A 69 7.49 3.38 -23.63
N THR A 70 8.01 4.61 -23.77
CA THR A 70 7.49 5.81 -23.11
C THR A 70 6.00 6.04 -23.37
N GLY A 71 5.55 5.91 -24.62
CA GLY A 71 4.15 6.19 -24.98
C GLY A 71 3.15 5.26 -24.29
N THR A 72 3.45 3.96 -24.22
CA THR A 72 2.57 2.97 -23.58
C THR A 72 2.62 3.12 -22.07
N ALA A 73 3.81 3.24 -21.50
CA ALA A 73 4.02 3.39 -20.07
C ALA A 73 3.34 4.65 -19.52
N SER A 74 3.48 5.80 -20.18
CA SER A 74 2.82 7.05 -19.77
C SER A 74 1.29 6.97 -19.86
N ARG A 75 0.72 6.32 -20.90
CA ARG A 75 -0.74 6.12 -20.99
C ARG A 75 -1.26 5.21 -19.87
N ALA A 76 -0.55 4.12 -19.58
CA ALA A 76 -0.92 3.22 -18.49
C ALA A 76 -0.84 3.92 -17.11
N PHE A 77 0.21 4.72 -16.89
CA PHE A 77 0.37 5.53 -15.67
C PHE A 77 -0.77 6.55 -15.51
N MET A 78 -1.11 7.29 -16.58
CA MET A 78 -2.22 8.24 -16.57
C MET A 78 -3.57 7.55 -16.34
N LEU A 79 -3.78 6.38 -16.93
CA LEU A 79 -4.99 5.59 -16.69
C LEU A 79 -5.07 5.13 -15.22
N GLY A 80 -3.96 4.63 -14.65
CA GLY A 80 -3.89 4.24 -13.24
C GLY A 80 -4.21 5.42 -12.31
N MET A 81 -3.61 6.59 -12.57
CA MET A 81 -3.91 7.82 -11.83
C MET A 81 -5.38 8.23 -11.94
N LEU A 82 -5.96 8.15 -13.13
CA LEU A 82 -7.38 8.46 -13.36
C LEU A 82 -8.29 7.49 -12.61
N ILE A 83 -7.99 6.18 -12.61
CA ILE A 83 -8.75 5.18 -11.87
C ILE A 83 -8.74 5.50 -10.38
N VAL A 84 -7.57 5.77 -9.80
CA VAL A 84 -7.45 6.12 -8.38
C VAL A 84 -8.17 7.44 -8.06
N ALA A 85 -8.07 8.45 -8.95
CA ALA A 85 -8.77 9.72 -8.78
C ALA A 85 -10.31 9.55 -8.81
N VAL A 86 -10.82 8.70 -9.71
CA VAL A 86 -12.24 8.36 -9.77
C VAL A 86 -12.66 7.59 -8.51
N LEU A 87 -11.87 6.60 -8.06
CA LEU A 87 -12.15 5.88 -6.81
C LEU A 87 -12.19 6.83 -5.62
N HIS A 88 -11.33 7.84 -5.57
CA HIS A 88 -11.35 8.86 -4.52
C HIS A 88 -12.66 9.68 -4.51
N TRP A 89 -13.27 9.94 -5.68
CA TRP A 89 -14.59 10.58 -5.76
C TRP A 89 -15.76 9.64 -5.48
N VAL A 90 -15.65 8.37 -5.89
CA VAL A 90 -16.69 7.36 -5.71
C VAL A 90 -16.78 6.88 -4.26
N ILE A 91 -15.65 6.82 -3.56
CA ILE A 91 -15.56 6.47 -2.14
C ILE A 91 -15.60 7.77 -1.34
N PRO A 92 -16.79 8.21 -0.85
CA PRO A 92 -16.88 9.45 -0.09
C PRO A 92 -16.02 9.35 1.17
N HIS A 93 -15.01 10.22 1.27
CA HIS A 93 -14.15 10.39 2.45
C HIS A 93 -14.89 11.10 3.60
N THR A 94 -16.22 11.07 3.57
CA THR A 94 -17.07 11.63 4.61
C THR A 94 -16.62 11.09 5.96
N HIS A 95 -16.76 11.92 6.99
CA HIS A 95 -16.71 11.55 8.40
C HIS A 95 -17.72 10.41 8.67
N LEU A 96 -17.42 9.19 8.23
CA LEU A 96 -18.38 8.07 8.14
C LEU A 96 -18.81 7.56 9.52
N VAL A 97 -18.16 8.10 10.55
CA VAL A 97 -18.58 8.09 11.95
C VAL A 97 -18.32 9.49 12.53
N GLU A 98 -19.37 10.29 12.75
CA GLU A 98 -19.33 11.24 13.87
C GLU A 98 -19.19 10.37 15.12
N GLU A 99 -18.04 10.43 15.80
CA GLU A 99 -17.85 9.77 17.09
C GLU A 99 -18.65 10.50 18.18
N ARG A 100 -19.98 10.51 18.06
CA ARG A 100 -20.88 10.86 19.15
C ARG A 100 -21.03 9.64 20.04
N GLY A 101 -20.01 9.32 20.84
CA GLY A 101 -20.06 8.58 22.11
C GLY A 101 -21.02 7.38 22.28
N ALA A 102 -21.52 6.71 21.23
CA ALA A 102 -22.64 5.79 21.38
C ALA A 102 -22.52 4.56 20.44
N TYR A 103 -22.36 3.39 21.08
CA TYR A 103 -22.56 2.01 20.60
C TYR A 103 -21.45 1.26 19.83
N PRO A 104 -21.26 -0.06 20.11
CA PRO A 104 -20.27 -0.95 19.46
C PRO A 104 -20.48 -1.17 17.95
N LYS A 105 -21.66 -0.84 17.41
CA LYS A 105 -21.94 -0.95 15.96
C LYS A 105 -21.17 0.09 15.13
N ALA A 106 -20.88 1.27 15.69
CA ALA A 106 -20.08 2.29 15.02
C ALA A 106 -18.60 1.87 14.88
N LEU A 107 -18.03 1.27 15.93
CA LEU A 107 -16.70 0.66 15.93
C LEU A 107 -16.55 -0.44 14.88
N LEU A 108 -17.52 -1.36 14.79
CA LEU A 108 -17.55 -2.40 13.76
C LEU A 108 -17.56 -1.79 12.35
N LYS A 109 -18.38 -0.76 12.11
CA LYS A 109 -18.45 -0.09 10.82
C LYS A 109 -17.11 0.57 10.45
N THR A 110 -16.47 1.27 11.38
CA THR A 110 -15.12 1.84 11.17
C THR A 110 -14.09 0.76 10.87
N ALA A 111 -14.08 -0.34 11.64
CA ALA A 111 -13.16 -1.45 11.44
C ALA A 111 -13.30 -2.06 10.04
N TYR A 112 -14.53 -2.30 9.56
CA TYR A 112 -14.76 -2.77 8.19
C TYR A 112 -14.32 -1.77 7.13
N LEU A 113 -14.53 -0.48 7.37
CA LEU A 113 -14.15 0.57 6.41
C LEU A 113 -12.63 0.70 6.29
N VAL A 114 -11.93 0.66 7.41
CA VAL A 114 -10.45 0.65 7.46
C VAL A 114 -9.92 -0.60 6.80
N ALA A 115 -10.45 -1.78 7.12
CA ALA A 115 -10.03 -3.04 6.49
C ALA A 115 -10.26 -3.02 4.97
N PHE A 116 -11.39 -2.49 4.50
CA PHE A 116 -11.66 -2.35 3.08
C PHE A 116 -10.72 -1.35 2.39
N GLY A 117 -10.44 -0.21 3.04
CA GLY A 117 -9.48 0.77 2.55
C GLY A 117 -8.08 0.18 2.42
N LEU A 118 -7.62 -0.57 3.42
CA LEU A 118 -6.32 -1.24 3.43
C LEU A 118 -6.23 -2.26 2.27
N ILE A 119 -7.26 -3.09 2.08
CA ILE A 119 -7.31 -4.04 0.95
C ILE A 119 -7.20 -3.31 -0.39
N LEU A 120 -7.91 -2.19 -0.58
CA LEU A 120 -7.86 -1.44 -1.84
C LEU A 120 -6.49 -0.80 -2.11
N HIS A 121 -5.69 -0.56 -1.07
CA HIS A 121 -4.34 -0.02 -1.20
C HIS A 121 -3.31 -1.11 -1.47
N ASP A 122 -3.37 -2.20 -0.70
CA ASP A 122 -2.40 -3.30 -0.74
C ASP A 122 -2.48 -4.10 -2.06
N VAL A 123 -3.66 -4.14 -2.70
CA VAL A 123 -3.84 -4.85 -3.97
C VAL A 123 -2.98 -4.25 -5.10
N PRO A 124 -3.06 -2.93 -5.40
CA PRO A 124 -2.14 -2.28 -6.32
C PRO A 124 -0.65 -2.50 -6.00
N GLU A 125 -0.27 -2.48 -4.73
CA GLU A 125 1.12 -2.65 -4.32
C GLU A 125 1.63 -4.08 -4.53
N GLY A 126 0.84 -5.07 -4.13
CA GLY A 126 1.14 -6.48 -4.38
C GLY A 126 1.25 -6.77 -5.88
N PHE A 127 0.38 -6.15 -6.69
CA PHE A 127 0.45 -6.25 -8.14
C PHE A 127 1.73 -5.60 -8.70
N ALA A 128 2.08 -4.40 -8.24
CA ALA A 128 3.31 -3.73 -8.66
C ALA A 128 4.57 -4.53 -8.29
N MET A 129 4.65 -5.04 -7.07
CA MET A 129 5.76 -5.88 -6.59
C MET A 129 5.90 -7.17 -7.39
N ALA A 130 4.79 -7.87 -7.66
CA ALA A 130 4.81 -9.10 -8.45
C ALA A 130 5.32 -8.85 -9.88
N ASN A 131 4.80 -7.80 -10.55
CA ASN A 131 5.25 -7.45 -11.90
C ASN A 131 6.71 -6.98 -11.91
N ALA A 132 7.12 -6.21 -10.90
CA ALA A 132 8.51 -5.79 -10.73
C ALA A 132 9.45 -7.00 -10.60
N TYR A 133 9.08 -8.01 -9.81
CA TYR A 133 9.88 -9.23 -9.67
C TYR A 133 9.93 -10.06 -10.96
N ILE A 134 8.81 -10.13 -11.68
CA ILE A 134 8.73 -10.82 -12.97
C ILE A 134 9.60 -10.14 -14.03
N ALA A 135 9.61 -8.81 -14.07
CA ALA A 135 10.49 -8.05 -14.97
C ALA A 135 11.96 -8.21 -14.55
N SER A 136 12.25 -8.03 -13.26
CA SER A 136 13.60 -8.13 -12.70
C SER A 136 13.56 -8.54 -11.22
N PRO A 137 14.14 -9.69 -10.82
CA PRO A 137 14.12 -10.12 -9.42
C PRO A 137 14.72 -9.10 -8.45
N SER A 138 15.77 -8.37 -8.85
CA SER A 138 16.36 -7.32 -8.01
C SER A 138 15.40 -6.16 -7.79
N LEU A 139 14.67 -5.75 -8.83
CA LEU A 139 13.64 -4.71 -8.73
C LEU A 139 12.50 -5.18 -7.83
N GLY A 140 12.01 -6.41 -8.01
CA GLY A 140 10.96 -6.98 -7.16
C GLY A 140 11.32 -7.00 -5.67
N VAL A 141 12.56 -7.39 -5.33
CA VAL A 141 13.04 -7.35 -3.93
C VAL A 141 13.13 -5.91 -3.42
N LEU A 142 13.63 -4.97 -4.23
CA LEU A 142 13.71 -3.55 -3.87
C LEU A 142 12.32 -2.98 -3.59
N VAL A 143 11.37 -3.19 -4.49
CA VAL A 143 9.98 -2.74 -4.36
C VAL A 143 9.33 -3.39 -3.14
N ALA A 144 9.52 -4.70 -2.91
CA ALA A 144 8.98 -5.38 -1.73
C ALA A 144 9.54 -4.84 -0.41
N LEU A 145 10.84 -4.52 -0.34
CA LEU A 145 11.44 -3.92 0.85
C LEU A 145 10.94 -2.50 1.06
N ALA A 146 10.82 -1.70 0.01
CA ALA A 146 10.23 -0.37 0.09
C ALA A 146 8.76 -0.44 0.51
N ILE A 147 8.02 -1.47 0.05
CA ILE A 147 6.66 -1.76 0.50
C ILE A 147 6.62 -2.02 2.00
N ALA A 148 7.44 -2.96 2.45
CA ALA A 148 7.54 -3.34 3.85
C ALA A 148 7.88 -2.14 4.77
N ILE A 149 8.80 -1.27 4.32
CA ILE A 149 9.20 -0.09 5.08
C ILE A 149 8.09 0.95 5.14
N HIS A 150 7.32 1.18 4.08
CA HIS A 150 6.24 2.17 4.10
C HIS A 150 4.93 1.67 4.74
N ASN A 151 4.76 0.35 4.88
CA ASN A 151 3.67 -0.26 5.65
C ASN A 151 3.90 -0.22 7.17
N THR A 152 5.14 0.03 7.60
CA THR A 152 5.50 0.18 9.01
C THR A 152 5.11 1.54 9.66
N PRO A 153 5.23 2.72 9.01
CA PRO A 153 4.91 4.01 9.62
C PRO A 153 3.45 4.11 10.07
N VAL A 154 3.28 4.11 11.39
CA VAL A 154 2.15 4.60 12.20
C VAL A 154 0.80 4.64 11.45
N GLU A 155 0.31 3.46 11.09
CA GLU A 155 -1.08 3.24 10.70
C GLU A 155 -1.99 3.59 11.90
N LYS A 156 -3.07 4.35 11.70
CA LYS A 156 -3.94 4.79 12.81
C LYS A 156 -4.70 3.61 13.44
N GLY A 157 -4.45 3.32 14.71
CA GLY A 157 -5.35 2.58 15.59
C GLY A 157 -6.04 3.53 16.58
N TYR A 158 -7.37 3.63 16.52
CA TYR A 158 -8.16 4.33 17.54
C TYR A 158 -8.38 3.38 18.71
N LEU A 159 -7.44 3.32 19.65
CA LEU A 159 -7.63 2.56 20.89
C LEU A 159 -6.96 3.28 22.05
N THR A 160 -7.63 4.29 22.62
CA THR A 160 -7.82 4.54 24.07
C THR A 160 -8.18 6.00 24.33
N GLU A 161 -9.47 6.26 24.60
CA GLU A 161 -9.82 7.20 25.68
C GLU A 161 -10.22 6.34 26.88
N ARG A 162 -9.29 6.18 27.82
CA ARG A 162 -9.55 6.01 29.24
C ARG A 162 -8.43 6.68 30.01
#